data_AF-A0A2N6Q3R8-F1
#
_entry.id   AF-A0A2N6Q3R8-F1
#
_cell.length_a   1.000
_cell.length_b   1.000
_cell.length_c   1.000
_cell.angle_alpha   90.00
_cell.angle_beta   90.00
_cell.angle_gamma   90.00
#
_symmetry.space_group_name_H-M   'P 1'
#
loop_
_entity.id
_entity.type
_entity.pdbx_description
1 polymer ?
#
loop_
_entity_poly.entity_id
_entity_poly.type
_entity_poly.pdbx_seq_one_letter_code
_entity_poly.pdbx_strand_id
1 'polypeptide(L)'
;MRSTFKILFYINRQKTKADGNTAILCRITIDGKNAAITTGEECKFSEWNTKQGLTTNKKTNQRIKEFRDLVEKTYRDILVKDGVVSVELIKNRLQGIATNPTTLLAMSWTELQTVKESVGRSRAEGTYLNLLYSDRNLREFVENKGVQDISIGTITEDLFEEYRFFLKKRGLKASTVNSNLCWLSRLMFRAV
;
A
#
# COMPACT_ATOMS: atom_id res chain seq x y z
N MET A 1 19.56 -1.45 1.64
CA MET A 1 18.96 -2.20 2.76
C MET A 1 18.14 -3.35 2.16
N ARG A 2 18.51 -4.62 2.36
CA ARG A 2 17.75 -5.77 1.80
C ARG A 2 16.61 -6.10 2.78
N SER A 3 15.38 -5.69 2.45
CA SER A 3 14.20 -6.11 3.21
C SER A 3 14.05 -7.63 3.14
N THR A 4 13.83 -8.31 4.27
CA THR A 4 13.73 -9.78 4.30
C THR A 4 12.30 -10.23 3.99
N PHE A 5 11.96 -10.35 2.71
CA PHE A 5 10.67 -10.86 2.25
C PHE A 5 10.65 -12.40 2.19
N LYS A 6 9.67 -13.03 2.86
CA LYS A 6 9.48 -14.50 2.87
C LYS A 6 8.00 -14.88 2.76
N ILE A 7 7.73 -15.99 2.06
CA ILE A 7 6.38 -16.57 1.86
C ILE A 7 6.34 -18.01 2.40
N LEU A 8 5.54 -18.18 3.46
CA LEU A 8 5.15 -19.36 4.24
C LEU A 8 3.82 -20.04 3.87
N PHE A 9 3.75 -21.16 3.15
CA PHE A 9 2.49 -21.93 3.10
C PHE A 9 2.39 -22.96 4.23
N TYR A 10 1.24 -23.02 4.90
CA TYR A 10 0.99 -23.95 6.01
C TYR A 10 -0.50 -24.22 6.21
N ILE A 11 -0.84 -25.28 6.95
CA ILE A 11 -2.20 -25.59 7.37
C ILE A 11 -2.34 -25.45 8.88
N ASN A 12 -3.54 -25.11 9.37
CA ASN A 12 -3.82 -25.15 10.80
C ASN A 12 -4.44 -26.50 11.19
N ARG A 13 -3.62 -27.42 11.70
CA ARG A 13 -4.05 -28.78 12.11
C ARG A 13 -5.11 -28.79 13.22
N GLN A 14 -5.28 -27.68 13.95
CA GLN A 14 -6.29 -27.57 15.01
C GLN A 14 -7.64 -27.08 14.48
N LYS A 15 -7.70 -26.57 13.25
CA LYS A 15 -8.92 -26.05 12.62
C LYS A 15 -9.29 -26.89 11.41
N THR A 16 -9.74 -28.11 11.69
CA THR A 16 -10.24 -29.04 10.67
C THR A 16 -11.77 -28.95 10.61
N LYS A 17 -12.31 -28.93 9.39
CA LYS A 17 -13.75 -29.00 9.14
C LYS A 17 -14.29 -30.41 9.38
N ALA A 18 -15.61 -30.55 9.46
CA ALA A 18 -16.27 -31.83 9.67
C ALA A 18 -15.98 -32.86 8.54
N ASP A 19 -15.61 -32.41 7.35
CA ASP A 19 -15.24 -33.24 6.19
C ASP A 19 -13.76 -33.69 6.22
N GLY A 20 -12.98 -33.31 7.24
CA GLY A 20 -11.57 -33.63 7.38
C GLY A 20 -10.61 -32.70 6.64
N ASN A 21 -11.11 -31.67 5.96
CA ASN A 21 -10.29 -30.67 5.27
C ASN A 21 -9.84 -29.55 6.21
N THR A 22 -8.67 -28.99 5.92
CA THR A 22 -8.16 -27.77 6.55
C THR A 22 -7.77 -26.76 5.49
N ALA A 23 -8.03 -25.49 5.77
CA ALA A 23 -7.61 -24.38 4.93
C ALA A 23 -6.07 -24.30 4.87
N ILE A 24 -5.56 -24.01 3.67
CA ILE A 24 -4.18 -23.66 3.42
C ILE A 24 -4.05 -22.15 3.61
N LEU A 25 -3.09 -21.77 4.44
CA LEU A 25 -2.78 -20.39 4.80
C LEU A 25 -1.44 -20.00 4.21
N CYS A 26 -1.31 -18.72 3.87
CA CYS A 26 -0.08 -18.09 3.45
C CYS A 26 0.35 -17.08 4.52
N ARG A 27 1.54 -17.27 5.09
CA ARG A 27 2.21 -16.31 5.97
C ARG A 27 3.21 -15.49 5.16
N ILE A 28 3.05 -14.19 5.19
CA ILE A 28 3.98 -13.25 4.57
C ILE A 28 4.81 -12.63 5.68
N THR A 29 6.13 -12.55 5.51
CA THR A 29 7.05 -11.93 6.47
C THR A 29 7.89 -10.87 5.76
N ILE A 30 7.98 -9.67 6.35
CA ILE A 30 8.80 -8.55 5.90
C ILE A 30 9.45 -7.94 7.14
N ASP A 31 10.77 -7.87 7.16
CA ASP A 31 11.56 -7.24 8.23
C ASP A 31 11.13 -7.66 9.66
N GLY A 32 10.94 -8.96 9.85
CA GLY A 32 10.55 -9.58 11.13
C GLY A 32 9.06 -9.50 11.46
N LYS A 33 8.28 -8.63 10.80
CA LYS A 33 6.82 -8.57 10.93
C LYS A 33 6.17 -9.61 10.03
N ASN A 34 5.04 -10.18 10.45
CA ASN A 34 4.33 -11.17 9.65
C ASN A 34 2.79 -11.04 9.74
N ALA A 35 2.09 -11.53 8.72
CA ALA A 35 0.65 -11.66 8.70
C ALA A 35 0.26 -12.93 7.94
N ALA A 36 -0.87 -13.53 8.31
CA ALA A 36 -1.41 -14.71 7.64
C ALA A 36 -2.67 -14.33 6.84
N ILE A 37 -2.80 -14.93 5.66
CA ILE A 37 -3.96 -14.80 4.78
C ILE A 37 -4.41 -16.18 4.31
N THR A 38 -5.71 -16.35 4.09
CA THR A 38 -6.28 -17.58 3.53
C THR A 38 -6.03 -17.61 2.03
N THR A 39 -5.60 -18.75 1.49
CA THR A 39 -5.37 -18.89 0.03
C THR A 39 -6.64 -19.22 -0.75
N GLY A 40 -7.71 -19.62 -0.05
CA GLY A 40 -8.94 -20.16 -0.64
C GLY A 40 -8.86 -21.65 -0.96
N GLU A 41 -7.69 -22.27 -0.79
CA GLU A 41 -7.47 -23.69 -1.02
C GLU A 41 -7.49 -24.50 0.28
N GLU A 42 -7.84 -25.77 0.16
CA GLU A 42 -8.00 -26.69 1.29
C GLU A 42 -7.39 -28.04 0.94
N CYS A 43 -6.96 -28.78 1.96
CA CYS A 43 -6.50 -30.16 1.79
C CYS A 43 -6.71 -30.97 3.07
N LYS A 44 -6.57 -32.29 2.95
CA LYS A 44 -6.54 -33.17 4.13
C LYS A 44 -5.21 -33.07 4.84
N PHE A 45 -5.24 -33.30 6.15
CA PHE A 45 -4.02 -33.32 6.96
C PHE A 45 -2.96 -34.31 6.43
N SER A 46 -3.40 -35.50 6.01
CA SER A 46 -2.54 -36.57 5.48
C SER A 46 -1.89 -36.23 4.14
N GLU A 47 -2.45 -35.28 3.39
CA GLU A 47 -1.96 -34.89 2.06
C GLU A 47 -0.91 -33.78 2.14
N TRP A 48 -0.79 -33.11 3.29
CA TRP A 48 0.09 -31.95 3.45
C TRP A 48 1.54 -32.31 3.80
N ASN A 49 2.46 -31.95 2.91
CA ASN A 49 3.89 -32.03 3.17
C ASN A 49 4.39 -30.74 3.84
N THR A 50 4.71 -30.82 5.14
CA THR A 50 5.14 -29.66 5.93
C THR A 50 6.52 -29.11 5.51
N LYS A 51 7.42 -29.95 4.98
CA LYS A 51 8.75 -29.51 4.53
C LYS A 51 8.68 -28.77 3.20
N GLN A 52 7.81 -29.22 2.29
CA GLN A 52 7.65 -28.63 0.96
C GLN A 52 6.63 -27.49 0.92
N GLY A 53 5.68 -27.47 1.87
CA GLY A 53 4.56 -26.54 1.83
C GLY A 53 3.60 -26.82 0.68
N LEU A 54 3.42 -28.11 0.34
CA LEU A 54 2.62 -28.59 -0.80
C LEU A 54 1.73 -29.75 -0.38
N THR A 55 0.71 -30.02 -1.19
CA THR A 55 -0.19 -31.17 -1.07
C THR A 55 0.24 -32.30 -2.01
N THR A 56 -0.41 -33.47 -1.93
CA THR A 56 -0.30 -34.51 -2.97
C THR A 56 -1.10 -34.16 -4.25
N ASN A 57 -2.04 -33.22 -4.17
CA ASN A 57 -2.91 -32.82 -5.28
C ASN A 57 -2.21 -31.80 -6.20
N LYS A 58 -1.96 -32.19 -7.45
CA LYS A 58 -1.30 -31.35 -8.45
C LYS A 58 -2.06 -30.04 -8.74
N LYS A 59 -3.41 -30.07 -8.78
CA LYS A 59 -4.22 -28.89 -9.08
C LYS A 59 -4.16 -27.88 -7.95
N THR A 60 -4.26 -28.34 -6.70
CA THR A 60 -4.10 -27.49 -5.51
C THR A 60 -2.69 -26.89 -5.46
N ASN A 61 -1.66 -27.68 -5.75
CA ASN A 61 -0.28 -27.19 -5.81
C ASN A 61 -0.06 -26.12 -6.88
N GLN A 62 -0.72 -26.26 -8.03
CA GLN A 62 -0.68 -25.25 -9.08
C GLN A 62 -1.31 -23.93 -8.61
N ARG A 63 -2.46 -24.00 -7.92
CA ARG A 63 -3.10 -22.80 -7.35
C ARG A 63 -2.28 -22.17 -6.22
N ILE A 64 -1.61 -22.96 -5.38
CA ILE A 64 -0.65 -22.45 -4.38
C ILE A 64 0.48 -21.69 -5.06
N LYS A 65 0.99 -22.21 -6.20
CA LYS A 65 2.03 -21.53 -6.99
C LYS A 65 1.52 -20.21 -7.57
N GLU A 66 0.35 -20.20 -8.19
CA GLU A 66 -0.28 -18.98 -8.70
C GLU A 66 -0.50 -17.93 -7.61
N PHE A 67 -0.92 -18.36 -6.42
CA PHE A 67 -1.05 -17.49 -5.27
C PHE A 67 0.30 -16.92 -4.82
N ARG A 68 1.37 -17.72 -4.82
CA ARG A 68 2.74 -17.24 -4.54
C ARG A 68 3.13 -16.15 -5.54
N ASP A 69 2.94 -16.39 -6.82
CA ASP A 69 3.28 -15.46 -7.90
C ASP A 69 2.49 -14.14 -7.73
N LEU A 70 1.22 -14.22 -7.33
CA LEU A 70 0.41 -13.05 -7.00
C LEU A 70 0.96 -12.24 -5.82
N VAL A 71 1.36 -12.91 -4.73
CA VAL A 71 1.96 -12.26 -3.55
C VAL A 71 3.27 -11.56 -3.92
N GLU A 72 4.13 -12.24 -4.69
CA GLU A 72 5.40 -11.67 -5.16
C GLU A 72 5.21 -10.49 -6.10
N LYS A 73 4.25 -10.58 -7.02
CA LYS A 73 3.88 -9.47 -7.90
C LYS A 73 3.38 -8.28 -7.08
N THR A 74 2.49 -8.52 -6.11
CA THR A 74 1.96 -7.47 -5.23
C THR A 74 3.07 -6.77 -4.45
N TYR A 75 4.01 -7.54 -3.88
CA TYR A 75 5.20 -6.99 -3.21
C TYR A 75 6.00 -6.08 -4.15
N ARG A 76 6.32 -6.56 -5.37
CA ARG A 76 7.06 -5.79 -6.37
C ARG A 76 6.32 -4.51 -6.79
N ASP A 77 5.02 -4.62 -7.05
CA ASP A 77 4.19 -3.49 -7.48
C ASP A 77 4.12 -2.38 -6.42
N ILE A 78 4.02 -2.74 -5.14
CA ILE A 78 4.07 -1.77 -4.03
C ILE A 78 5.47 -1.16 -3.95
N LEU A 79 6.52 -1.99 -3.98
CA LEU A 79 7.90 -1.51 -3.84
C LEU A 79 8.27 -0.49 -4.94
N VAL A 80 7.83 -0.75 -6.18
CA VAL A 80 8.07 0.14 -7.32
C VAL A 80 7.27 1.43 -7.23
N LYS A 81 6.02 1.38 -6.75
CA LYS A 81 5.12 2.55 -6.70
C LYS A 81 5.35 3.43 -5.47
N ASP A 82 5.49 2.81 -4.31
CA ASP A 82 5.39 3.49 -3.01
C ASP A 82 6.74 3.53 -2.28
N GLY A 83 7.77 2.80 -2.77
CA GLY A 83 9.12 2.77 -2.22
C GLY A 83 9.28 2.05 -0.88
N VAL A 84 8.18 1.83 -0.14
CA VAL A 84 8.11 1.14 1.14
C VAL A 84 7.01 0.09 1.11
N VAL A 85 7.31 -1.11 1.62
CA VAL A 85 6.35 -2.21 1.67
C VAL A 85 6.16 -2.65 3.12
N SER A 86 4.91 -2.80 3.55
CA SER A 86 4.57 -3.42 4.83
C SER A 86 3.73 -4.68 4.61
N VAL A 87 3.75 -5.59 5.59
CA VAL A 87 2.98 -6.83 5.50
C VAL A 87 1.47 -6.56 5.46
N GLU A 88 1.00 -5.55 6.21
CA GLU A 88 -0.41 -5.18 6.23
C GLU A 88 -0.88 -4.64 4.87
N LEU A 89 -0.02 -3.87 4.18
CA LEU A 89 -0.33 -3.34 2.85
C LEU A 89 -0.50 -4.46 1.82
N ILE A 90 0.38 -5.47 1.84
CA ILE A 90 0.24 -6.64 0.97
C ILE A 90 -1.04 -7.42 1.30
N LYS A 91 -1.28 -7.69 2.59
CA LYS A 91 -2.46 -8.42 3.05
C LYS A 91 -3.75 -7.75 2.58
N ASN A 92 -3.87 -6.44 2.79
CA ASN A 92 -5.06 -5.69 2.38
C ASN A 92 -5.25 -5.72 0.86
N ARG A 93 -4.17 -5.55 0.10
CA ARG A 93 -4.21 -5.60 -1.37
C ARG A 93 -4.63 -6.98 -1.90
N LEU A 94 -4.18 -8.06 -1.26
CA LEU A 94 -4.58 -9.43 -1.61
C LEU A 94 -6.01 -9.78 -1.20
N GLN A 95 -6.53 -9.14 -0.14
CA GLN A 95 -7.92 -9.32 0.30
C GLN A 95 -8.90 -8.39 -0.43
N GLY A 96 -8.43 -7.57 -1.36
CA GLY A 96 -9.26 -6.55 -2.03
C GLY A 96 -9.76 -5.46 -1.09
N ILE A 97 -9.15 -5.33 0.10
CA ILE A 97 -9.46 -4.25 1.03
C ILE A 97 -8.77 -3.00 0.50
N ALA A 98 -9.57 -2.04 0.04
CA ALA A 98 -9.08 -0.72 -0.27
C ALA A 98 -8.43 -0.14 0.99
N THR A 99 -7.11 0.03 0.95
CA THR A 99 -6.40 0.77 1.99
C THR A 99 -6.41 2.22 1.60
N ASN A 100 -7.02 3.06 2.42
CA ASN A 100 -6.73 4.47 2.39
C ASN A 100 -5.23 4.63 2.71
N PRO A 101 -4.48 5.39 1.91
CA PRO A 101 -3.10 5.73 2.24
C PRO A 101 -3.04 6.29 3.66
N THR A 102 -2.06 5.86 4.46
CA THR A 102 -1.90 6.29 5.85
C THR A 102 -0.83 7.37 6.02
N THR A 103 -0.19 7.76 4.91
CA THR A 103 0.85 8.77 4.84
C THR A 103 0.53 9.81 3.77
N LEU A 104 1.07 11.00 3.95
CA LEU A 104 0.72 12.20 3.18
C LEU A 104 1.10 12.09 1.70
N LEU A 105 2.33 11.64 1.38
CA LEU A 105 2.77 11.54 -0.01
C LEU A 105 2.11 10.38 -0.74
N ALA A 106 1.89 9.25 -0.05
CA ALA A 106 1.11 8.15 -0.62
C ALA A 106 -0.31 8.60 -0.96
N MET A 107 -0.92 9.43 -0.10
CA MET A 107 -2.24 9.98 -0.34
C MET A 107 -2.29 10.96 -1.51
N SER A 108 -1.31 11.86 -1.58
CA SER A 108 -1.13 12.80 -2.70
C SER A 108 -0.99 12.04 -4.03
N TRP A 109 -0.21 10.96 -4.03
CA TRP A 109 -0.03 10.09 -5.19
C TRP A 109 -1.32 9.38 -5.62
N THR A 110 -2.04 8.77 -4.69
CA THR A 110 -3.32 8.10 -4.99
C THR A 110 -4.32 9.07 -5.61
N GLU A 111 -4.46 10.27 -5.04
CA GLU A 111 -5.38 11.27 -5.56
C GLU A 111 -4.96 11.78 -6.94
N LEU A 112 -3.65 11.91 -7.20
CA LEU A 112 -3.14 12.23 -8.54
C LEU A 112 -3.50 11.17 -9.57
N GLN A 113 -3.39 9.88 -9.23
CA GLN A 113 -3.80 8.80 -10.15
C GLN A 113 -5.29 8.85 -10.44
N THR A 114 -6.13 9.06 -9.41
CA THR A 114 -7.57 9.23 -9.60
C THR A 114 -7.90 10.39 -10.53
N VAL A 115 -7.22 11.53 -10.36
CA VAL A 115 -7.41 12.68 -11.26
C VAL A 115 -6.96 12.35 -12.67
N LYS A 116 -5.80 11.70 -12.83
CA LYS A 116 -5.26 11.29 -14.13
C LYS A 116 -6.20 10.37 -14.90
N GLU A 117 -6.78 9.37 -14.23
CA GLU A 117 -7.75 8.43 -14.84
C GLU A 117 -9.05 9.12 -15.30
N SER A 118 -9.37 10.28 -14.71
CA SER A 118 -10.56 11.07 -15.05
C SER A 118 -10.31 12.14 -16.12
N VAL A 119 -9.05 12.33 -16.55
CA VAL A 119 -8.70 13.26 -17.64
C VAL A 119 -9.41 12.84 -18.94
N GLY A 120 -9.98 13.84 -19.64
CA GLY A 120 -10.69 13.61 -20.89
C GLY A 120 -12.11 13.03 -20.70
N ARG A 121 -12.50 12.71 -19.47
CA ARG A 121 -13.88 12.34 -19.11
C ARG A 121 -14.56 13.43 -18.31
N SER A 122 -13.99 13.78 -17.15
CA SER A 122 -14.56 14.75 -16.22
C SER A 122 -13.54 15.76 -15.69
N ARG A 123 -12.25 15.60 -16.02
CA ARG A 123 -11.18 16.55 -15.68
C ARG A 123 -10.43 17.00 -16.93
N ALA A 124 -9.97 18.25 -16.88
CA ALA A 124 -9.07 18.81 -17.88
C ALA A 124 -7.61 18.46 -17.56
N GLU A 125 -6.77 18.28 -18.59
CA GLU A 125 -5.34 17.98 -18.45
C GLU A 125 -4.61 19.02 -17.59
N GLY A 126 -4.91 20.31 -17.77
CA GLY A 126 -4.33 21.39 -16.96
C GLY A 126 -4.62 21.25 -15.46
N THR A 127 -5.72 20.61 -15.07
CA THR A 127 -6.00 20.32 -13.65
C THR A 127 -5.02 19.29 -13.10
N TYR A 128 -4.77 18.21 -13.84
CA TYR A 128 -3.80 17.19 -13.46
C TYR A 128 -2.40 17.79 -13.35
N LEU A 129 -1.97 18.60 -14.32
CA LEU A 129 -0.66 19.26 -14.29
C LEU A 129 -0.51 20.20 -13.06
N ASN A 130 -1.51 21.00 -12.73
CA ASN A 130 -1.48 21.88 -11.56
C ASN A 130 -1.36 21.09 -10.24
N LEU A 131 -2.05 19.96 -10.13
CA LEU A 131 -1.94 19.09 -8.96
C LEU A 131 -0.58 18.39 -8.92
N LEU A 132 -0.01 18.02 -10.06
CA LEU A 132 1.33 17.45 -10.13
C LEU A 132 2.40 18.43 -9.61
N TYR A 133 2.28 19.72 -9.91
CA TYR A 133 3.13 20.75 -9.31
C TYR A 133 2.93 20.88 -7.80
N SER A 134 1.68 20.72 -7.32
CA SER A 134 1.37 20.78 -5.89
C SER A 134 1.94 19.59 -5.12
N ASP A 135 1.84 18.38 -5.69
CA ASP A 135 2.48 17.17 -5.18
C ASP A 135 4.00 17.31 -5.12
N ARG A 136 4.63 17.88 -6.16
CA ARG A 136 6.06 18.12 -6.18
C ARG A 136 6.51 19.04 -5.02
N ASN A 137 5.81 20.15 -4.79
CA ASN A 137 6.12 21.05 -3.68
C ASN A 137 5.94 20.36 -2.32
N LEU A 138 4.95 19.48 -2.21
CA LEU A 138 4.68 18.70 -1.00
C LEU A 138 5.80 17.69 -0.73
N ARG A 139 6.29 16.99 -1.76
CA ARG A 139 7.47 16.10 -1.66
C ARG A 139 8.70 16.86 -1.19
N GLU A 140 8.99 18.00 -1.83
CA GLU A 140 10.15 18.83 -1.47
C GLU A 140 10.04 19.38 -0.03
N PHE A 141 8.83 19.64 0.47
CA PHE A 141 8.60 19.99 1.89
C PHE A 141 8.88 18.82 2.84
N VAL A 142 8.36 17.64 2.53
CA VAL A 142 8.60 16.42 3.33
C VAL A 142 10.09 16.09 3.38
N GLU A 143 10.78 16.19 2.25
CA GLU A 143 12.24 16.05 2.16
C GLU A 143 12.96 17.12 3.00
N ASN A 144 12.50 18.37 2.98
CA ASN A 144 13.08 19.45 3.80
C ASN A 144 12.94 19.18 5.31
N LYS A 145 11.91 18.45 5.74
CA LYS A 145 11.75 17.98 7.13
C LYS A 145 12.67 16.80 7.49
N GLY A 146 13.41 16.24 6.53
CA GLY A 146 14.34 15.14 6.76
C GLY A 146 13.67 13.79 7.02
N VAL A 147 12.39 13.65 6.64
CA VAL A 147 11.62 12.41 6.77
C VAL A 147 11.26 11.85 5.40
N GLN A 148 11.00 10.55 5.33
CA GLN A 148 10.60 9.91 4.07
C GLN A 148 9.16 10.24 3.68
N ASP A 149 8.25 10.28 4.66
CA ASP A 149 6.85 10.64 4.54
C ASP A 149 6.29 11.05 5.91
N ILE A 150 5.10 11.63 5.95
CA ILE A 150 4.41 12.08 7.16
C ILE A 150 3.17 11.21 7.37
N SER A 151 3.02 10.64 8.56
CA SER A 151 1.80 9.89 8.89
C SER A 151 0.62 10.85 9.01
N ILE A 152 -0.53 10.49 8.42
CA ILE A 152 -1.73 11.33 8.45
C ILE A 152 -2.21 11.56 9.89
N GLY A 153 -2.10 10.54 10.75
CA GLY A 153 -2.49 10.65 12.16
C GLY A 153 -1.64 11.61 12.98
N THR A 154 -0.51 12.09 12.44
CA THR A 154 0.37 13.07 13.10
C THR A 154 0.25 14.47 12.53
N ILE A 155 -0.62 14.68 11.51
CA ILE A 155 -0.79 15.99 10.89
C ILE A 155 -1.61 16.89 11.80
N THR A 156 -1.02 18.03 12.19
CA THR A 156 -1.63 19.08 13.00
C THR A 156 -1.75 20.37 12.21
N GLU A 157 -2.44 21.37 12.79
CA GLU A 157 -2.51 22.72 12.21
C GLU A 157 -1.11 23.35 12.05
N ASP A 158 -0.17 23.05 12.97
CA ASP A 158 1.21 23.52 12.87
C ASP A 158 1.89 23.08 11.57
N LEU A 159 1.57 21.87 11.06
CA LEU A 159 2.13 21.41 9.79
C LEU A 159 1.66 22.26 8.60
N PHE A 160 0.44 22.78 8.63
CA PHE A 160 -0.07 23.67 7.58
C PHE A 160 0.71 24.99 7.58
N GLU A 161 1.01 25.55 8.75
CA GLU A 161 1.76 26.79 8.86
C GLU A 161 3.24 26.61 8.54
N GLU A 162 3.85 25.49 8.94
CA GLU A 162 5.20 25.12 8.49
C GLU A 162 5.27 24.99 6.97
N TYR A 163 4.29 24.32 6.35
CA TYR A 163 4.25 24.17 4.90
C TYR A 163 4.05 25.53 4.21
N ARG A 164 3.16 26.38 4.73
CA ARG A 164 2.97 27.76 4.26
C ARG A 164 4.29 28.54 4.31
N PHE A 165 5.01 28.46 5.43
CA PHE A 165 6.28 29.15 5.60
C PHE A 165 7.35 28.63 4.63
N PHE A 166 7.46 27.31 4.46
CA PHE A 166 8.34 26.68 3.49
C PHE A 166 8.09 27.20 2.06
N LEU A 167 6.83 27.23 1.62
CA LEU A 167 6.47 27.72 0.28
C LEU A 167 6.79 29.21 0.10
N LYS A 168 6.55 30.04 1.12
CA LYS A 168 6.89 31.46 1.11
C LYS A 168 8.40 31.70 1.05
N LYS A 169 9.18 30.93 1.81
CA LYS A 169 10.65 31.01 1.81
C LYS A 169 11.24 30.69 0.43
N ARG A 170 10.56 29.88 -0.37
CA ARG A 170 10.92 29.60 -1.77
C ARG A 170 10.52 30.69 -2.77
N GLY A 171 9.93 31.79 -2.32
CA GLY A 171 9.53 32.91 -3.16
C GLY A 171 8.29 32.64 -4.03
N LEU A 172 7.47 31.63 -3.68
CA LEU A 172 6.24 31.36 -4.42
C LEU A 172 5.21 32.47 -4.20
N LYS A 173 4.48 32.82 -5.26
CA LYS A 173 3.40 33.82 -5.21
C LYS A 173 2.29 33.36 -4.25
N ALA A 174 1.63 34.30 -3.59
CA ALA A 174 0.56 34.01 -2.63
C ALA A 174 -0.56 33.13 -3.21
N SER A 175 -0.93 33.32 -4.47
CA SER A 175 -1.91 32.47 -5.16
C SER A 175 -1.43 31.02 -5.26
N THR A 176 -0.17 30.79 -5.61
CA THR A 176 0.44 29.45 -5.67
C THR A 176 0.51 28.82 -4.27
N VAL A 177 0.89 29.58 -3.25
CA VAL A 177 0.88 29.11 -1.85
C VAL A 177 -0.53 28.64 -1.47
N ASN A 178 -1.57 29.43 -1.77
CA ASN A 178 -2.94 29.06 -1.49
C ASN A 178 -3.38 27.80 -2.24
N SER A 179 -3.01 27.64 -3.52
CA SER A 179 -3.31 26.41 -4.27
C SER A 179 -2.70 25.16 -3.62
N ASN A 180 -1.46 25.26 -3.12
CA ASN A 180 -0.78 24.16 -2.43
C ASN A 180 -1.43 23.84 -1.07
N LEU A 181 -1.88 24.86 -0.32
CA LEU A 181 -2.59 24.65 0.94
C LEU A 181 -3.98 24.06 0.73
N CYS A 182 -4.70 24.48 -0.31
CA CYS A 182 -5.97 23.86 -0.71
C CYS A 182 -5.77 22.39 -1.11
N TRP A 183 -4.65 22.07 -1.77
CA TRP A 183 -4.30 20.69 -2.07
C TRP A 183 -4.10 19.87 -0.79
N LEU A 184 -3.27 20.35 0.15
CA LEU A 184 -3.05 19.69 1.44
C LEU A 184 -4.38 19.49 2.20
N SER A 185 -5.24 20.51 2.25
CA SER A 185 -6.56 20.43 2.88
C SER A 185 -7.45 19.36 2.23
N ARG A 186 -7.46 19.27 0.90
CA ARG A 186 -8.21 18.23 0.17
C ARG A 186 -7.71 16.82 0.49
N LEU A 187 -6.40 16.64 0.64
CA LEU A 187 -5.84 15.36 1.07
C LEU A 187 -6.32 15.02 2.48
N MET A 188 -6.24 15.97 3.42
CA MET A 188 -6.73 15.73 4.79
C MET A 188 -8.21 15.38 4.85
N PHE A 189 -9.06 16.06 4.06
CA PHE A 189 -10.50 15.76 4.01
C PHE A 189 -10.79 14.34 3.51
N ARG A 190 -9.98 13.81 2.60
CA ARG A 190 -10.17 12.45 2.05
C ARG A 190 -9.63 11.34 2.97
N ALA A 191 -8.92 11.72 4.03
CA ALA A 191 -8.21 10.78 4.89
C ALA A 191 -9.07 10.29 6.06
N VAL A 192 -10.16 11.01 6.33
CA VAL A 192 -11.20 10.73 7.33
C VAL A 192 -12.30 9.90 6.69
#